data_AF-A0AAW7UXG4-F1
#
_entry.id   AF-A0AAW7UXG4-F1
#
_cell.length_a   1.000
_cell.length_b   1.000
_cell.length_c   1.000
_cell.angle_alpha   90.00
_cell.angle_beta   90.00
_cell.angle_gamma   90.00
#
_symmetry.space_group_name_H-M   'P 1'
#
loop_
_entity.id
_entity.type
_entity.pdbx_description
1 polymer ?
#
loop_
_entity_poly.entity_id
_entity_poly.type
_entity_poly.pdbx_seq_one_letter_code
_entity_poly.pdbx_strand_id
1 'polypeptide(L)'
;MRKYRLSEEQRAFSYQDDGTKKSVLLRQIIAMSDFNDVIAGTAGGWIDRETVLAQEGNCWIYDQNAIAFGGTVISGNTRITGTSVLWGEVYATDNVWIDNSEISQGAYISDSVTIHDSLVYGQCRIFGHALIDQHSMIVAAQGLTSDHQLLLQIYDRARVSASRIVHQAQIYGDAVVRYAFIEHRAEVFDFASIEGNEENNVWLCDCAKVYGHAQVKAGIEEDAIPTIHYSSQVAEYAIVEGNCVLKHHVLSGGNAVVRGGPILLDEHVVIQGESRITGAVIIENHVELTDHAVIEAFDGDTVHVRGPKVINGEERITRTPLAGLF
;
A
#
# COMPACT_ATOMS: atom_id res chain seq x y z
N MET A 1 -6.43 -40.84 -2.23
CA MET A 1 -7.87 -40.71 -1.90
C MET A 1 -8.30 -39.31 -2.29
N ARG A 2 -9.56 -39.08 -2.68
CA ARG A 2 -10.06 -37.73 -2.98
C ARG A 2 -10.28 -36.97 -1.67
N LYS A 3 -9.85 -35.70 -1.61
CA LYS A 3 -10.02 -34.82 -0.44
C LYS A 3 -11.47 -34.35 -0.30
N TYR A 4 -12.12 -34.04 -1.43
CA TYR A 4 -13.50 -33.58 -1.44
C TYR A 4 -14.25 -34.01 -2.71
N ARG A 5 -15.58 -33.86 -2.69
CA ARG A 5 -16.48 -33.97 -3.84
C ARG A 5 -17.33 -32.71 -4.00
N LEU A 6 -17.95 -32.56 -5.17
CA LEU A 6 -18.91 -31.50 -5.44
C LEU A 6 -20.35 -31.96 -5.16
N SER A 7 -21.22 -31.06 -4.71
CA SER A 7 -22.67 -31.28 -4.56
C SER A 7 -23.33 -31.59 -5.90
N GLU A 8 -24.43 -32.35 -5.92
CA GLU A 8 -25.25 -32.51 -7.14
C GLU A 8 -26.06 -31.24 -7.43
N GLU A 9 -26.51 -30.57 -6.38
CA GLU A 9 -27.22 -29.30 -6.48
C GLU A 9 -26.27 -28.19 -6.96
N GLN A 10 -26.83 -27.33 -7.81
CA GLN A 10 -26.14 -26.15 -8.33
C GLN A 10 -26.85 -24.90 -7.84
N ARG A 11 -26.06 -23.87 -7.52
CA ARG A 11 -26.55 -22.55 -7.15
C ARG A 11 -26.09 -21.54 -8.18
N ALA A 12 -27.01 -20.72 -8.68
CA ALA A 12 -26.66 -19.57 -9.50
C ALA A 12 -26.19 -18.42 -8.61
N PHE A 13 -25.06 -17.82 -8.95
CA PHE A 13 -24.52 -16.63 -8.32
C PHE A 13 -24.43 -15.51 -9.34
N SER A 14 -25.00 -14.34 -9.01
CA SER A 14 -24.91 -13.14 -9.85
C SER A 14 -23.79 -12.23 -9.36
N TYR A 15 -22.94 -11.78 -10.27
CA TYR A 15 -21.86 -10.84 -9.99
C TYR A 15 -21.84 -9.73 -11.05
N GLN A 16 -21.16 -8.62 -10.73
CA GLN A 16 -20.93 -7.54 -11.68
C GLN A 16 -19.48 -7.59 -12.14
N ASP A 17 -19.29 -7.50 -13.45
CA ASP A 17 -17.98 -7.40 -14.09
C ASP A 17 -18.05 -6.24 -15.08
N ASP A 18 -17.28 -5.19 -14.82
CA ASP A 18 -17.25 -3.95 -15.60
C ASP A 18 -18.65 -3.39 -15.92
N GLY A 19 -19.49 -3.28 -14.87
CA GLY A 19 -20.87 -2.79 -14.97
C GLY A 19 -21.86 -3.77 -15.62
N THR A 20 -21.41 -4.92 -16.12
CA THR A 20 -22.27 -5.94 -16.72
C THR A 20 -22.65 -7.00 -15.69
N LYS A 21 -23.95 -7.24 -15.52
CA LYS A 21 -24.46 -8.31 -14.65
C LYS A 21 -24.24 -9.67 -15.34
N LYS A 22 -23.43 -10.52 -14.71
CA LYS A 22 -23.15 -11.90 -15.14
C LYS A 22 -23.70 -12.89 -14.12
N SER A 23 -23.81 -14.15 -14.53
CA SER A 23 -24.25 -15.25 -13.67
C SER A 23 -23.36 -16.47 -13.89
N VAL A 24 -23.04 -17.18 -12.80
CA VAL A 24 -22.24 -18.41 -12.81
C VAL A 24 -22.97 -19.49 -12.01
N LEU A 25 -22.89 -20.74 -12.48
CA LEU A 25 -23.40 -21.90 -11.76
C LEU A 25 -22.28 -22.51 -10.92
N LEU A 26 -22.53 -22.66 -9.63
CA LEU A 26 -21.56 -23.16 -8.66
C LEU A 26 -22.05 -24.45 -8.02
N ARG A 27 -21.11 -25.27 -7.54
CA ARG A 27 -21.34 -26.48 -6.77
C ARG A 27 -20.58 -26.38 -5.44
N GLN A 28 -21.20 -26.86 -4.37
CA GLN A 28 -20.61 -26.79 -3.03
C GLN A 28 -19.55 -27.88 -2.87
N ILE A 29 -18.42 -27.54 -2.23
CA ILE A 29 -17.41 -28.52 -1.85
C ILE A 29 -17.81 -29.25 -0.57
N ILE A 30 -17.61 -30.57 -0.54
CA ILE A 30 -17.94 -31.43 0.61
C ILE A 30 -16.77 -32.36 0.88
N ALA A 31 -16.19 -32.27 2.08
CA ALA A 31 -15.03 -33.06 2.49
C ALA A 31 -15.34 -34.57 2.45
N MET A 32 -14.40 -35.38 1.96
CA MET A 32 -14.53 -36.84 1.85
C MET A 32 -13.67 -37.60 2.85
N SER A 33 -12.70 -36.93 3.46
CA SER A 33 -11.80 -37.47 4.49
C SER A 33 -11.47 -36.38 5.49
N ASP A 34 -10.94 -36.76 6.65
CA ASP A 34 -10.37 -35.81 7.59
C ASP A 34 -9.02 -35.31 7.07
N PHE A 35 -8.77 -34.00 7.14
CA PHE A 35 -7.48 -33.40 6.83
C PHE A 35 -7.35 -32.06 7.55
N ASN A 36 -6.17 -31.77 8.10
CA ASN A 36 -5.93 -30.60 8.94
C ASN A 36 -7.01 -30.46 10.06
N ASP A 37 -7.76 -29.37 10.04
CA ASP A 37 -8.89 -29.03 10.93
C ASP A 37 -10.26 -29.30 10.28
N VAL A 38 -10.31 -29.92 9.10
CA VAL A 38 -11.56 -30.23 8.37
C VAL A 38 -11.95 -31.69 8.58
N ILE A 39 -13.18 -31.91 9.02
CA ILE A 39 -13.76 -33.24 9.27
C ILE A 39 -14.52 -33.73 8.02
N ALA A 40 -14.43 -35.01 7.71
CA ALA A 40 -15.16 -35.66 6.63
C ALA A 40 -16.67 -35.37 6.71
N GLY A 41 -17.28 -35.07 5.57
CA GLY A 41 -18.69 -34.69 5.47
C GLY A 41 -18.97 -33.19 5.66
N THR A 42 -17.99 -32.41 6.11
CA THR A 42 -18.15 -30.95 6.26
C THR A 42 -18.33 -30.28 4.90
N ALA A 43 -19.38 -29.48 4.75
CA ALA A 43 -19.60 -28.65 3.58
C ALA A 43 -18.86 -27.32 3.72
N GLY A 44 -18.17 -26.89 2.66
CA GLY A 44 -17.47 -25.63 2.58
C GLY A 44 -18.13 -24.66 1.61
N GLY A 45 -17.32 -23.82 0.97
CA GLY A 45 -17.75 -22.85 -0.04
C GLY A 45 -18.16 -23.44 -1.39
N TRP A 46 -18.32 -22.56 -2.37
CA TRP A 46 -18.87 -22.89 -3.69
C TRP A 46 -17.86 -22.62 -4.80
N ILE A 47 -17.71 -23.59 -5.72
CA ILE A 47 -16.81 -23.47 -6.87
C ILE A 47 -17.49 -23.82 -8.19
N ASP A 48 -17.02 -23.24 -9.31
CA ASP A 48 -17.56 -23.53 -10.65
C ASP A 48 -16.99 -24.82 -11.27
N ARG A 49 -15.73 -25.16 -10.96
CA ARG A 49 -15.02 -26.31 -11.49
C ARG A 49 -14.15 -26.97 -10.43
N GLU A 50 -13.93 -28.28 -10.56
CA GLU A 50 -13.06 -29.03 -9.64
C GLU A 50 -11.60 -28.54 -9.67
N THR A 51 -11.16 -27.86 -10.74
CA THR A 51 -9.82 -27.27 -10.84
C THR A 51 -9.59 -26.08 -9.92
N VAL A 52 -10.64 -25.49 -9.35
CA VAL A 52 -10.52 -24.29 -8.51
C VAL A 52 -9.85 -24.60 -7.17
N LEU A 53 -10.12 -25.77 -6.58
CA LEU A 53 -9.55 -26.16 -5.30
C LEU A 53 -8.70 -27.42 -5.50
N ALA A 54 -7.42 -27.36 -5.17
CA ALA A 54 -6.56 -28.52 -5.35
C ALA A 54 -7.05 -29.71 -4.50
N GLN A 55 -7.01 -30.93 -5.06
CA GLN A 55 -7.28 -32.16 -4.30
C GLN A 55 -6.12 -32.51 -3.35
N GLU A 56 -4.92 -31.98 -3.61
CA GLU A 56 -3.72 -32.14 -2.78
C GLU A 56 -3.56 -30.97 -1.80
N GLY A 57 -2.72 -31.15 -0.77
CA GLY A 57 -2.49 -30.15 0.28
C GLY A 57 -3.71 -29.91 1.18
N ASN A 58 -3.57 -28.97 2.12
CA ASN A 58 -4.59 -28.65 3.13
C ASN A 58 -5.47 -27.45 2.74
N CYS A 59 -5.39 -26.96 1.50
CA CYS A 59 -6.20 -25.81 1.10
C CYS A 59 -7.71 -26.12 1.20
N TRP A 60 -8.47 -25.14 1.70
CA TRP A 60 -9.90 -25.28 1.94
C TRP A 60 -10.65 -23.94 1.99
N ILE A 61 -11.91 -23.96 1.58
CA ILE A 61 -12.85 -22.85 1.66
C ILE A 61 -13.87 -23.17 2.75
N TYR A 62 -13.74 -22.53 3.91
CA TYR A 62 -14.47 -22.91 5.14
C TYR A 62 -15.91 -22.38 5.16
N ASP A 63 -16.12 -21.13 4.74
CA ASP A 63 -17.42 -20.48 4.82
C ASP A 63 -18.36 -20.98 3.70
N GLN A 64 -19.60 -21.31 4.03
CA GLN A 64 -20.59 -21.81 3.07
C GLN A 64 -21.15 -20.72 2.14
N ASN A 65 -20.83 -19.45 2.40
CA ASN A 65 -21.12 -18.31 1.53
C ASN A 65 -19.91 -17.86 0.72
N ALA A 66 -18.71 -18.40 0.98
CA ALA A 66 -17.53 -18.09 0.18
C ALA A 66 -17.61 -18.74 -1.20
N ILE A 67 -17.11 -18.03 -2.20
CA ILE A 67 -17.30 -18.34 -3.61
C ILE A 67 -15.96 -18.18 -4.34
N ALA A 68 -15.57 -19.19 -5.13
CA ALA A 68 -14.39 -19.13 -5.98
C ALA A 68 -14.67 -19.67 -7.39
N PHE A 69 -14.42 -18.89 -8.43
CA PHE A 69 -14.76 -19.29 -9.82
C PHE A 69 -13.91 -18.58 -10.87
N GLY A 70 -14.20 -18.80 -12.16
CA GLY A 70 -13.68 -17.95 -13.23
C GLY A 70 -12.17 -18.05 -13.43
N GLY A 71 -11.64 -19.27 -13.41
CA GLY A 71 -10.20 -19.52 -13.59
C GLY A 71 -9.36 -19.39 -12.31
N THR A 72 -10.00 -19.15 -11.15
CA THR A 72 -9.33 -19.15 -9.85
C THR A 72 -8.70 -20.52 -9.56
N VAL A 73 -7.54 -20.54 -8.91
CA VAL A 73 -6.82 -21.73 -8.46
C VAL A 73 -6.35 -21.54 -7.01
N ILE A 74 -6.74 -22.46 -6.14
CA ILE A 74 -6.44 -22.46 -4.71
C ILE A 74 -5.71 -23.77 -4.37
N SER A 75 -4.46 -23.67 -3.94
CA SER A 75 -3.57 -24.82 -3.70
C SER A 75 -2.75 -24.70 -2.42
N GLY A 76 -1.88 -25.68 -2.13
CA GLY A 76 -1.05 -25.69 -0.93
C GLY A 76 -1.88 -25.91 0.35
N ASN A 77 -1.68 -25.04 1.32
CA ASN A 77 -2.39 -24.96 2.60
C ASN A 77 -3.26 -23.69 2.69
N THR A 78 -3.57 -23.02 1.57
CA THR A 78 -4.36 -21.78 1.54
C THR A 78 -5.69 -21.93 2.26
N ARG A 79 -5.99 -21.02 3.18
CA ARG A 79 -7.23 -21.00 3.96
C ARG A 79 -8.10 -19.83 3.50
N ILE A 80 -9.34 -20.12 3.13
CA ILE A 80 -10.33 -19.09 2.82
C ILE A 80 -11.44 -19.15 3.86
N THR A 81 -11.51 -18.14 4.71
CA THR A 81 -12.51 -17.97 5.77
C THR A 81 -13.37 -16.74 5.53
N GLY A 82 -14.43 -16.59 6.32
CA GLY A 82 -15.41 -15.52 6.16
C GLY A 82 -16.09 -15.51 4.79
N THR A 83 -16.92 -14.49 4.55
CA THR A 83 -17.64 -14.37 3.27
C THR A 83 -16.71 -13.79 2.20
N SER A 84 -15.85 -14.63 1.63
CA SER A 84 -14.85 -14.24 0.63
C SER A 84 -15.27 -14.60 -0.81
N VAL A 85 -14.88 -13.77 -1.78
CA VAL A 85 -15.19 -13.97 -3.21
C VAL A 85 -13.92 -13.88 -4.05
N LEU A 86 -13.56 -14.95 -4.76
CA LEU A 86 -12.37 -15.01 -5.61
C LEU A 86 -12.76 -15.32 -7.06
N TRP A 87 -12.36 -14.47 -8.02
CA TRP A 87 -12.70 -14.72 -9.42
C TRP A 87 -11.81 -14.05 -10.46
N GLY A 88 -11.79 -14.58 -11.69
CA GLY A 88 -11.03 -13.98 -12.79
C GLY A 88 -9.53 -14.25 -12.68
N GLU A 89 -9.14 -15.51 -12.82
CA GLU A 89 -7.73 -15.97 -12.85
C GLU A 89 -6.92 -15.64 -11.58
N VAL A 90 -7.52 -15.74 -10.40
CA VAL A 90 -6.81 -15.56 -9.12
C VAL A 90 -6.03 -16.82 -8.76
N TYR A 91 -4.80 -16.68 -8.29
CA TYR A 91 -3.97 -17.80 -7.84
C TYR A 91 -3.61 -17.58 -6.36
N ALA A 92 -4.02 -18.51 -5.48
CA ALA A 92 -3.70 -18.46 -4.06
C ALA A 92 -3.09 -19.78 -3.59
N THR A 93 -1.81 -19.78 -3.22
CA THR A 93 -1.04 -21.00 -2.90
C THR A 93 -0.28 -20.88 -1.57
N ASP A 94 0.40 -21.96 -1.17
CA ASP A 94 1.24 -22.05 0.03
C ASP A 94 0.44 -21.90 1.33
N ASN A 95 0.77 -21.00 2.25
CA ASN A 95 0.11 -20.82 3.55
C ASN A 95 -0.68 -19.52 3.61
N VAL A 96 -1.24 -19.08 2.48
CA VAL A 96 -2.05 -17.86 2.39
C VAL A 96 -3.32 -17.99 3.23
N TRP A 97 -3.70 -16.91 3.91
CA TRP A 97 -4.95 -16.80 4.62
C TRP A 97 -5.76 -15.60 4.10
N ILE A 98 -6.94 -15.89 3.54
CA ILE A 98 -7.89 -14.89 3.04
C ILE A 98 -9.14 -14.96 3.92
N ASP A 99 -9.54 -13.84 4.50
CA ASP A 99 -10.71 -13.73 5.36
C ASP A 99 -11.58 -12.53 4.98
N ASN A 100 -12.88 -12.75 4.80
CA ASN A 100 -13.88 -11.73 4.47
C ASN A 100 -13.42 -10.72 3.39
N SER A 101 -12.84 -11.23 2.29
CA SER A 101 -12.18 -10.40 1.27
C SER A 101 -12.64 -10.75 -0.14
N GLU A 102 -12.60 -9.75 -1.03
CA GLU A 102 -12.85 -9.95 -2.47
C GLU A 102 -11.55 -9.79 -3.25
N ILE A 103 -11.20 -10.81 -4.05
CA ILE A 103 -9.97 -10.83 -4.83
C ILE A 103 -10.32 -11.18 -6.26
N SER A 104 -9.85 -10.39 -7.22
CA SER A 104 -10.16 -10.69 -8.62
C SER A 104 -9.13 -10.20 -9.64
N GLN A 105 -9.33 -10.61 -10.89
CA GLN A 105 -8.63 -10.13 -12.08
C GLN A 105 -7.11 -10.37 -12.10
N GLY A 106 -6.68 -11.61 -11.85
CA GLY A 106 -5.31 -12.04 -12.10
C GLY A 106 -4.33 -11.87 -10.94
N ALA A 107 -4.82 -11.67 -9.71
CA ALA A 107 -3.98 -11.56 -8.53
C ALA A 107 -3.26 -12.90 -8.23
N TYR A 108 -1.95 -12.83 -7.97
CA TYR A 108 -1.13 -13.96 -7.55
C TYR A 108 -0.70 -13.79 -6.09
N ILE A 109 -1.10 -14.71 -5.23
CA ILE A 109 -0.91 -14.65 -3.78
C ILE A 109 -0.23 -15.93 -3.30
N SER A 110 0.90 -15.81 -2.61
CA SER A 110 1.73 -16.97 -2.21
C SER A 110 2.41 -16.78 -0.85
N ASP A 111 3.22 -17.76 -0.45
CA ASP A 111 3.96 -17.83 0.82
C ASP A 111 3.08 -17.85 2.08
N SER A 112 3.08 -16.78 2.90
CA SER A 112 2.39 -16.70 4.20
C SER A 112 1.62 -15.38 4.34
N VAL A 113 1.10 -14.88 3.23
CA VAL A 113 0.32 -13.64 3.17
C VAL A 113 -1.01 -13.79 3.91
N THR A 114 -1.41 -12.73 4.61
CA THR A 114 -2.74 -12.62 5.22
C THR A 114 -3.49 -11.45 4.61
N ILE A 115 -4.70 -11.69 4.13
CA ILE A 115 -5.63 -10.67 3.62
C ILE A 115 -6.93 -10.78 4.41
N HIS A 116 -7.32 -9.72 5.10
CA HIS A 116 -8.49 -9.69 5.96
C HIS A 116 -9.32 -8.43 5.69
N ASP A 117 -10.64 -8.56 5.59
CA ASP A 117 -11.56 -7.42 5.39
C ASP A 117 -11.11 -6.46 4.27
N SER A 118 -10.63 -6.96 3.12
CA SER A 118 -9.97 -6.13 2.10
C SER A 118 -10.37 -6.49 0.68
N LEU A 119 -10.05 -5.59 -0.27
CA LEU A 119 -10.32 -5.75 -1.69
C LEU A 119 -9.01 -5.79 -2.47
N VAL A 120 -8.86 -6.77 -3.35
CA VAL A 120 -7.72 -6.88 -4.28
C VAL A 120 -8.24 -7.06 -5.70
N TYR A 121 -7.82 -6.18 -6.59
CA TYR A 121 -8.30 -6.13 -7.97
C TYR A 121 -7.13 -5.91 -8.92
N GLY A 122 -7.09 -6.70 -10.00
CA GLY A 122 -6.12 -6.56 -11.08
C GLY A 122 -4.85 -7.41 -10.88
N GLN A 123 -4.04 -7.44 -11.94
CA GLN A 123 -2.84 -8.27 -12.00
C GLN A 123 -1.75 -7.72 -11.06
N CYS A 124 -1.59 -8.37 -9.91
CA CYS A 124 -0.60 -8.06 -8.88
C CYS A 124 0.06 -9.32 -8.33
N ARG A 125 1.15 -9.13 -7.58
CA ARG A 125 1.82 -10.20 -6.84
C ARG A 125 1.91 -9.82 -5.37
N ILE A 126 1.33 -10.64 -4.51
CA ILE A 126 1.37 -10.46 -3.06
C ILE A 126 2.00 -11.71 -2.45
N PHE A 127 3.17 -11.59 -1.83
CA PHE A 127 3.94 -12.76 -1.37
C PHE A 127 4.75 -12.47 -0.11
N GLY A 128 5.58 -13.40 0.36
CA GLY A 128 6.26 -13.30 1.65
C GLY A 128 5.31 -13.44 2.85
N HIS A 129 5.41 -12.51 3.79
CA HIS A 129 4.64 -12.40 5.03
C HIS A 129 3.83 -11.09 5.08
N ALA A 130 3.42 -10.58 3.93
CA ALA A 130 2.62 -9.35 3.86
C ALA A 130 1.28 -9.50 4.58
N LEU A 131 0.85 -8.44 5.25
CA LEU A 131 -0.45 -8.33 5.91
C LEU A 131 -1.23 -7.17 5.30
N ILE A 132 -2.44 -7.48 4.82
CA ILE A 132 -3.37 -6.50 4.25
C ILE A 132 -4.68 -6.60 5.03
N ASP A 133 -5.06 -5.52 5.72
CA ASP A 133 -6.23 -5.52 6.59
C ASP A 133 -7.01 -4.19 6.63
N GLN A 134 -8.05 -4.14 7.46
CA GLN A 134 -8.82 -2.94 7.80
C GLN A 134 -9.42 -2.20 6.60
N HIS A 135 -10.14 -2.88 5.71
CA HIS A 135 -10.78 -2.27 4.52
C HIS A 135 -9.77 -1.67 3.53
N SER A 136 -8.58 -2.29 3.44
CA SER A 136 -7.59 -1.89 2.45
C SER A 136 -8.04 -2.25 1.03
N MET A 137 -7.62 -1.42 0.07
CA MET A 137 -8.00 -1.54 -1.33
C MET A 137 -6.74 -1.57 -2.20
N ILE A 138 -6.48 -2.73 -2.81
CA ILE A 138 -5.36 -2.93 -3.72
C ILE A 138 -5.92 -2.99 -5.14
N VAL A 139 -5.55 -2.02 -5.98
CA VAL A 139 -6.07 -1.91 -7.35
C VAL A 139 -4.90 -1.80 -8.32
N ALA A 140 -4.46 -2.95 -8.83
CA ALA A 140 -3.40 -3.02 -9.81
C ALA A 140 -3.93 -2.65 -11.19
N ALA A 141 -3.36 -1.60 -11.76
CA ALA A 141 -3.67 -1.14 -13.09
C ALA A 141 -2.37 -0.67 -13.75
N GLN A 142 -2.01 -1.30 -14.87
CA GLN A 142 -0.81 -0.92 -15.59
C GLN A 142 -1.06 0.41 -16.31
N GLY A 143 -0.21 1.40 -16.02
CA GLY A 143 -0.23 2.67 -16.73
C GLY A 143 0.44 2.61 -18.10
N LEU A 144 0.37 3.72 -18.84
CA LEU A 144 1.16 3.96 -20.06
C LEU A 144 2.62 4.31 -19.70
N THR A 145 3.30 3.44 -18.95
CA THR A 145 4.68 3.65 -18.50
C THR A 145 5.66 2.88 -19.36
N SER A 146 6.93 3.30 -19.41
CA SER A 146 7.98 2.58 -20.17
C SER A 146 8.22 1.15 -19.67
N ASP A 147 7.86 0.85 -18.42
CA ASP A 147 7.96 -0.46 -17.81
C ASP A 147 6.56 -1.10 -17.70
N HIS A 148 6.09 -1.61 -18.83
CA HIS A 148 4.81 -2.32 -18.93
C HIS A 148 4.83 -3.71 -18.26
N GLN A 149 5.99 -4.17 -17.76
CA GLN A 149 6.10 -5.49 -17.13
C GLN A 149 6.02 -5.40 -15.61
N LEU A 150 6.30 -4.25 -15.03
CA LEU A 150 6.15 -4.04 -13.60
C LEU A 150 4.67 -4.17 -13.19
N LEU A 151 4.39 -5.12 -12.32
CA LEU A 151 3.10 -5.28 -11.66
C LEU A 151 3.17 -4.63 -10.28
N LEU A 152 2.01 -4.32 -9.70
CA LEU A 152 1.92 -3.96 -8.28
C LEU A 152 2.42 -5.14 -7.45
N GLN A 153 3.32 -4.87 -6.49
CA GLN A 153 3.84 -5.89 -5.58
C GLN A 153 3.77 -5.45 -4.13
N ILE A 154 3.32 -6.36 -3.27
CA ILE A 154 3.33 -6.21 -1.81
C ILE A 154 3.95 -7.46 -1.21
N TYR A 155 5.12 -7.34 -0.58
CA TYR A 155 5.87 -8.52 -0.14
C TYR A 155 6.74 -8.29 1.10
N ASP A 156 7.61 -9.24 1.41
CA ASP A 156 8.40 -9.30 2.65
C ASP A 156 7.53 -9.29 3.91
N ARG A 157 7.66 -8.31 4.80
CA ARG A 157 6.88 -8.16 6.04
C ARG A 157 6.04 -6.88 6.03
N ALA A 158 5.76 -6.35 4.84
CA ALA A 158 4.97 -5.15 4.65
C ALA A 158 3.57 -5.29 5.28
N ARG A 159 3.12 -4.21 5.94
CA ARG A 159 1.79 -4.12 6.54
C ARG A 159 1.02 -2.97 5.90
N VAL A 160 -0.16 -3.27 5.38
CA VAL A 160 -1.06 -2.30 4.75
C VAL A 160 -2.41 -2.36 5.45
N SER A 161 -2.81 -1.25 6.07
CA SER A 161 -4.03 -1.15 6.87
C SER A 161 -4.81 0.09 6.48
N ALA A 162 -6.12 0.00 6.28
CA ALA A 162 -6.99 1.14 5.96
C ALA A 162 -6.43 2.04 4.83
N SER A 163 -5.80 1.44 3.83
CA SER A 163 -5.05 2.17 2.80
C SER A 163 -5.45 1.73 1.41
N ARG A 164 -5.21 2.59 0.43
CA ARG A 164 -5.43 2.29 -0.98
C ARG A 164 -4.11 2.33 -1.74
N ILE A 165 -3.76 1.19 -2.34
CA ILE A 165 -2.53 0.98 -3.10
C ILE A 165 -2.92 0.72 -4.54
N VAL A 166 -2.47 1.57 -5.47
CA VAL A 166 -2.96 1.60 -6.84
C VAL A 166 -1.82 1.54 -7.86
N HIS A 167 -2.16 1.12 -9.07
CA HIS A 167 -1.32 1.12 -10.25
C HIS A 167 -0.21 0.05 -10.20
N GLN A 168 1.05 0.49 -10.07
CA GLN A 168 2.26 -0.32 -10.10
C GLN A 168 3.12 -0.05 -8.85
N ALA A 169 2.52 0.36 -7.74
CA ALA A 169 3.23 0.65 -6.49
C ALA A 169 3.94 -0.58 -5.92
N GLN A 170 5.05 -0.37 -5.21
CA GLN A 170 5.85 -1.43 -4.60
C GLN A 170 5.96 -1.21 -3.09
N ILE A 171 5.46 -2.14 -2.29
CA ILE A 171 5.52 -2.08 -0.82
C ILE A 171 6.23 -3.32 -0.29
N TYR A 172 7.37 -3.17 0.38
CA TYR A 172 8.21 -4.30 0.80
C TYR A 172 9.06 -3.98 2.04
N GLY A 173 10.01 -4.84 2.40
CA GLY A 173 10.74 -4.73 3.67
C GLY A 173 9.84 -4.94 4.89
N ASP A 174 10.06 -4.15 5.93
CA ASP A 174 9.25 -4.03 7.15
C ASP A 174 8.31 -2.81 7.12
N ALA A 175 8.03 -2.28 5.92
CA ALA A 175 7.23 -1.07 5.76
C ALA A 175 5.85 -1.18 6.42
N VAL A 176 5.42 -0.09 7.05
CA VAL A 176 4.08 0.04 7.63
C VAL A 176 3.35 1.17 6.92
N VAL A 177 2.19 0.86 6.35
CA VAL A 177 1.34 1.80 5.62
C VAL A 177 -0.05 1.79 6.23
N ARG A 178 -0.47 2.93 6.77
CA ARG A 178 -1.79 3.09 7.40
C ARG A 178 -2.44 4.42 7.01
N TYR A 179 -3.72 4.40 6.62
CA TYR A 179 -4.45 5.58 6.14
C TYR A 179 -3.69 6.35 5.05
N ALA A 180 -3.34 5.66 3.97
CA ALA A 180 -2.56 6.24 2.88
C ALA A 180 -3.12 5.94 1.50
N PHE A 181 -2.88 6.87 0.57
CA PHE A 181 -3.04 6.70 -0.86
C PHE A 181 -1.65 6.58 -1.50
N ILE A 182 -1.32 5.39 -1.98
CA ILE A 182 -0.05 5.11 -2.67
C ILE A 182 -0.34 4.73 -4.12
N GLU A 183 0.15 5.53 -5.06
CA GLU A 183 -0.25 5.42 -6.46
C GLU A 183 0.94 5.47 -7.43
N HIS A 184 0.66 5.11 -8.69
CA HIS A 184 1.61 5.09 -9.80
C HIS A 184 2.72 4.06 -9.57
N ARG A 185 3.96 4.49 -9.41
CA ARG A 185 5.15 3.65 -9.18
C ARG A 185 5.85 4.08 -7.89
N ALA A 186 5.08 4.62 -6.95
CA ALA A 186 5.60 4.92 -5.63
C ALA A 186 6.12 3.66 -4.93
N GLU A 187 7.19 3.82 -4.15
CA GLU A 187 7.82 2.72 -3.42
C GLU A 187 7.90 3.04 -1.92
N VAL A 188 7.51 2.09 -1.07
CA VAL A 188 7.67 2.18 0.39
C VAL A 188 8.34 0.91 0.88
N PHE A 189 9.52 1.04 1.49
CA PHE A 189 10.32 -0.12 1.86
C PHE A 189 11.25 0.13 3.05
N ASP A 190 12.14 -0.84 3.33
CA ASP A 190 12.95 -0.92 4.54
C ASP A 190 12.07 -0.88 5.80
N PHE A 191 12.31 0.05 6.72
CA PHE A 191 11.55 0.26 7.96
C PHE A 191 10.68 1.53 7.88
N ALA A 192 10.33 1.99 6.68
CA ALA A 192 9.53 3.20 6.49
C ALA A 192 8.16 3.08 7.16
N SER A 193 7.71 4.18 7.78
CA SER A 193 6.36 4.30 8.35
C SER A 193 5.58 5.41 7.68
N ILE A 194 4.45 5.05 7.08
CA ILE A 194 3.46 5.95 6.49
C ILE A 194 2.21 5.92 7.37
N GLU A 195 1.95 7.01 8.09
CA GLU A 195 0.91 7.07 9.12
C GLU A 195 -0.04 8.24 8.87
N GLY A 196 -1.16 7.97 8.21
CA GLY A 196 -2.31 8.87 8.25
C GLY A 196 -3.16 8.66 9.50
N ASN A 197 -4.32 9.30 9.53
CA ASN A 197 -5.32 9.19 10.59
C ASN A 197 -6.74 9.28 10.00
N GLU A 198 -7.76 9.31 10.88
CA GLU A 198 -9.17 9.32 10.48
C GLU A 198 -9.57 10.60 9.72
N GLU A 199 -8.86 11.72 9.93
CA GLU A 199 -9.11 13.01 9.30
C GLU A 199 -8.28 13.20 8.03
N ASN A 200 -6.99 12.86 8.10
CA ASN A 200 -6.00 13.13 7.06
C ASN A 200 -5.26 11.84 6.65
N ASN A 201 -5.30 11.53 5.36
CA ASN A 201 -4.48 10.47 4.78
C ASN A 201 -3.05 10.97 4.50
N VAL A 202 -2.15 10.06 4.12
CA VAL A 202 -0.86 10.40 3.50
C VAL A 202 -0.90 10.08 2.01
N TRP A 203 -0.37 10.96 1.17
CA TRP A 203 -0.41 10.81 -0.30
C TRP A 203 1.02 10.62 -0.82
N LEU A 204 1.25 9.49 -1.51
CA LEU A 204 2.51 9.15 -2.16
C LEU A 204 2.25 8.79 -3.62
N CYS A 205 2.76 9.59 -4.54
CA CYS A 205 2.41 9.52 -5.95
C CYS A 205 3.65 9.42 -6.86
N ASP A 206 3.40 9.12 -8.13
CA ASP A 206 4.36 9.14 -9.23
C ASP A 206 5.50 8.11 -9.08
N CYS A 207 6.71 8.55 -8.78
CA CYS A 207 7.90 7.71 -8.56
C CYS A 207 8.54 8.04 -7.21
N ALA A 208 7.77 8.62 -6.30
CA ALA A 208 8.24 8.99 -5.00
C ALA A 208 8.61 7.76 -4.17
N LYS A 209 9.60 7.90 -3.29
CA LYS A 209 10.08 6.78 -2.47
C LYS A 209 10.19 7.16 -1.01
N VAL A 210 9.75 6.26 -0.13
CA VAL A 210 9.96 6.38 1.32
C VAL A 210 10.66 5.12 1.82
N TYR A 211 11.83 5.28 2.44
CA TYR A 211 12.69 4.16 2.81
C TYR A 211 13.64 4.48 3.97
N GLY A 212 14.52 3.55 4.34
CA GLY A 212 15.27 3.61 5.60
C GLY A 212 14.34 3.46 6.81
N HIS A 213 14.49 4.33 7.79
CA HIS A 213 13.63 4.51 8.97
C HIS A 213 12.76 5.78 8.87
N ALA A 214 12.55 6.27 7.65
CA ALA A 214 11.78 7.49 7.40
C ALA A 214 10.34 7.39 7.92
N GLN A 215 9.81 8.51 8.38
CA GLN A 215 8.44 8.62 8.88
C GLN A 215 7.71 9.74 8.14
N VAL A 216 6.60 9.40 7.49
CA VAL A 216 5.69 10.38 6.87
C VAL A 216 4.35 10.30 7.57
N LYS A 217 3.96 11.37 8.25
CA LYS A 217 2.84 11.38 9.19
C LYS A 217 1.85 12.49 8.90
N ALA A 218 0.57 12.17 8.82
CA ALA A 218 -0.44 13.20 8.72
C ALA A 218 -0.57 13.98 10.01
N GLY A 219 -0.80 15.28 9.88
CA GLY A 219 -1.12 16.14 11.02
C GLY A 219 -2.58 15.96 11.46
N ILE A 220 -2.91 16.61 12.57
CA ILE A 220 -4.27 16.62 13.14
C ILE A 220 -5.10 17.83 12.69
N GLU A 221 -4.47 18.82 12.07
CA GLU A 221 -5.14 20.02 11.55
C GLU A 221 -5.90 19.71 10.27
N GLU A 222 -6.84 20.58 9.89
CA GLU A 222 -7.57 20.45 8.63
C GLU A 222 -6.60 20.47 7.43
N ASP A 223 -6.78 19.54 6.49
CA ASP A 223 -5.92 19.36 5.32
C ASP A 223 -4.42 19.19 5.63
N ALA A 224 -4.09 18.63 6.81
CA ALA A 224 -2.71 18.33 7.21
C ALA A 224 -2.20 17.03 6.56
N ILE A 225 -2.33 16.97 5.23
CA ILE A 225 -2.04 15.82 4.36
C ILE A 225 -0.60 15.95 3.83
N PRO A 226 0.33 15.09 4.25
CA PRO A 226 1.65 15.02 3.66
C PRO A 226 1.53 14.44 2.26
N THR A 227 2.07 15.16 1.29
CA THR A 227 1.92 14.84 -0.12
C THR A 227 3.30 14.80 -0.78
N ILE A 228 3.71 13.61 -1.21
CA ILE A 228 5.04 13.34 -1.76
C ILE A 228 4.89 12.95 -3.23
N HIS A 229 5.37 13.81 -4.14
CA HIS A 229 5.14 13.72 -5.58
C HIS A 229 6.42 13.46 -6.40
N TYR A 230 6.21 13.19 -7.69
CA TYR A 230 7.24 13.10 -8.72
C TYR A 230 8.37 12.12 -8.37
N SER A 231 9.59 12.63 -8.22
CA SER A 231 10.80 11.87 -7.90
C SER A 231 11.31 12.15 -6.48
N SER A 232 10.47 12.77 -5.64
CA SER A 232 10.87 13.11 -4.28
C SER A 232 11.02 11.89 -3.39
N GLN A 233 11.92 12.01 -2.41
CA GLN A 233 12.30 10.90 -1.55
C GLN A 233 12.40 11.35 -0.10
N VAL A 234 11.93 10.48 0.79
CA VAL A 234 12.14 10.60 2.24
C VAL A 234 12.88 9.34 2.69
N ALA A 235 14.07 9.54 3.27
CA ALA A 235 15.03 8.47 3.50
C ALA A 235 15.64 8.53 4.91
N GLU A 236 16.46 7.54 5.23
CA GLU A 236 17.26 7.51 6.45
C GLU A 236 16.39 7.64 7.71
N TYR A 237 16.55 8.64 8.57
CA TYR A 237 15.73 8.86 9.76
C TYR A 237 14.85 10.11 9.64
N ALA A 238 14.64 10.62 8.43
CA ALA A 238 13.91 11.85 8.20
C ALA A 238 12.42 11.72 8.60
N ILE A 239 11.88 12.80 9.13
CA ILE A 239 10.47 12.92 9.55
C ILE A 239 9.81 14.03 8.73
N VAL A 240 8.70 13.70 8.07
CA VAL A 240 7.82 14.64 7.38
C VAL A 240 6.44 14.56 8.00
N GLU A 241 5.95 15.65 8.60
CA GLU A 241 4.72 15.67 9.38
C GLU A 241 3.82 16.87 9.06
N GLY A 242 2.52 16.65 8.86
CA GLY A 242 1.54 17.73 8.65
C GLY A 242 1.35 18.12 7.18
N ASN A 243 0.91 19.35 6.93
CA ASN A 243 0.65 19.86 5.59
C ASN A 243 1.97 20.19 4.85
N CYS A 244 2.60 19.14 4.34
CA CYS A 244 3.88 19.20 3.64
C CYS A 244 3.73 18.68 2.21
N VAL A 245 4.17 19.46 1.22
CA VAL A 245 4.16 19.06 -0.20
C VAL A 245 5.60 19.01 -0.73
N LEU A 246 6.07 17.81 -1.06
CA LEU A 246 7.38 17.56 -1.69
C LEU A 246 7.19 17.28 -3.17
N LYS A 247 7.84 18.07 -4.04
CA LYS A 247 7.67 17.99 -5.49
C LYS A 247 8.94 17.52 -6.23
N HIS A 248 9.46 18.29 -7.18
CA HIS A 248 10.46 17.80 -8.13
C HIS A 248 11.85 17.73 -7.49
N HIS A 249 12.47 16.54 -7.53
CA HIS A 249 13.86 16.33 -7.07
C HIS A 249 14.10 16.77 -5.62
N VAL A 250 13.14 16.54 -4.73
CA VAL A 250 13.32 16.79 -3.30
C VAL A 250 13.85 15.55 -2.60
N LEU A 251 14.88 15.69 -1.78
CA LEU A 251 15.39 14.64 -0.90
C LEU A 251 15.39 15.12 0.54
N SER A 252 14.63 14.45 1.40
CA SER A 252 14.70 14.61 2.85
C SER A 252 15.37 13.37 3.46
N GLY A 253 16.52 13.54 4.10
CA GLY A 253 17.34 12.49 4.68
C GLY A 253 17.97 12.91 6.01
N GLY A 254 19.00 12.19 6.44
CA GLY A 254 19.63 12.32 7.75
C GLY A 254 18.64 12.06 8.88
N ASN A 255 18.69 12.93 9.89
CA ASN A 255 17.70 13.05 10.96
C ASN A 255 16.85 14.32 10.77
N ALA A 256 16.66 14.76 9.53
CA ALA A 256 15.95 16.00 9.25
C ALA A 256 14.48 15.92 9.70
N VAL A 257 13.94 17.05 10.15
CA VAL A 257 12.55 17.15 10.59
C VAL A 257 11.85 18.28 9.82
N VAL A 258 10.87 17.91 9.00
CA VAL A 258 10.00 18.83 8.27
C VAL A 258 8.60 18.69 8.86
N ARG A 259 8.10 19.72 9.54
CA ARG A 259 6.79 19.61 10.20
C ARG A 259 5.97 20.89 10.26
N GLY A 260 4.66 20.72 10.35
CA GLY A 260 3.70 21.82 10.42
C GLY A 260 3.09 22.07 9.06
N GLY A 261 2.89 23.33 8.70
CA GLY A 261 2.39 23.66 7.38
C GLY A 261 1.79 25.07 7.28
N PRO A 262 1.48 25.51 6.06
CA PRO A 262 1.76 24.81 4.79
C PRO A 262 3.26 24.85 4.42
N ILE A 263 3.85 23.69 4.13
CA ILE A 263 5.24 23.56 3.65
C ILE A 263 5.25 23.13 2.19
N LEU A 264 6.00 23.83 1.34
CA LEU A 264 6.24 23.47 -0.05
C LEU A 264 7.74 23.36 -0.33
N LEU A 265 8.17 22.21 -0.82
CA LEU A 265 9.53 21.94 -1.26
C LEU A 265 9.52 21.57 -2.74
N ASP A 266 10.26 22.28 -3.58
CA ASP A 266 10.28 22.04 -5.03
C ASP A 266 11.64 22.37 -5.70
N GLU A 267 11.86 21.81 -6.88
CA GLU A 267 13.03 22.09 -7.74
C GLU A 267 14.41 21.92 -7.07
N HIS A 268 14.84 20.67 -6.83
CA HIS A 268 16.17 20.33 -6.31
C HIS A 268 16.43 20.85 -4.89
N VAL A 269 15.63 20.39 -3.93
CA VAL A 269 15.81 20.71 -2.51
C VAL A 269 16.36 19.49 -1.77
N VAL A 270 17.45 19.66 -1.04
CA VAL A 270 18.07 18.61 -0.23
C VAL A 270 18.05 19.05 1.23
N ILE A 271 17.50 18.21 2.10
CA ILE A 271 17.44 18.45 3.54
C ILE A 271 18.06 17.24 4.22
N GLN A 272 19.17 17.45 4.91
CA GLN A 272 19.97 16.41 5.54
C GLN A 272 20.50 16.88 6.91
N GLY A 273 21.32 16.05 7.56
CA GLY A 273 21.83 16.33 8.90
C GLY A 273 20.70 16.24 9.94
N GLU A 274 20.73 17.11 10.94
CA GLU A 274 19.69 17.34 11.93
C GLU A 274 18.87 18.61 11.60
N SER A 275 18.82 19.01 10.33
CA SER A 275 18.12 20.22 9.89
C SER A 275 16.63 20.19 10.22
N ARG A 276 16.05 21.35 10.52
CA ARG A 276 14.65 21.48 10.93
C ARG A 276 13.93 22.53 10.11
N ILE A 277 12.78 22.16 9.56
CA ILE A 277 11.85 23.07 8.88
C ILE A 277 10.53 23.03 9.64
N THR A 278 10.05 24.19 10.10
CA THR A 278 8.81 24.29 10.85
C THR A 278 7.93 25.48 10.44
N GLY A 279 6.62 25.28 10.41
CA GLY A 279 5.63 26.33 10.11
C GLY A 279 5.40 26.53 8.61
N ALA A 280 4.85 27.68 8.22
CA ALA A 280 4.58 28.01 6.82
C ALA A 280 5.86 28.36 6.04
N VAL A 281 6.42 27.40 5.31
CA VAL A 281 7.73 27.53 4.63
C VAL A 281 7.65 27.12 3.17
N ILE A 282 8.19 27.94 2.28
CA ILE A 282 8.38 27.61 0.86
C ILE A 282 9.88 27.55 0.59
N ILE A 283 10.36 26.42 0.08
CA ILE A 283 11.75 26.25 -0.37
C ILE A 283 11.76 25.79 -1.81
N GLU A 284 12.44 26.55 -2.67
CA GLU A 284 12.50 26.23 -4.09
C GLU A 284 13.85 26.56 -4.74
N ASN A 285 14.13 25.88 -5.86
CA ASN A 285 15.23 26.14 -6.78
C ASN A 285 16.64 25.98 -6.16
N HIS A 286 17.13 24.75 -6.05
CA HIS A 286 18.51 24.40 -5.67
C HIS A 286 18.90 24.88 -4.27
N VAL A 287 18.19 24.40 -3.25
CA VAL A 287 18.48 24.73 -1.85
C VAL A 287 18.94 23.49 -1.09
N GLU A 288 20.05 23.63 -0.36
CA GLU A 288 20.60 22.57 0.49
C GLU A 288 20.57 23.00 1.96
N LEU A 289 19.95 22.20 2.80
CA LEU A 289 19.96 22.32 4.26
C LEU A 289 20.74 21.15 4.87
N THR A 290 21.77 21.43 5.64
CA THR A 290 22.63 20.42 6.30
C THR A 290 22.97 20.79 7.74
N ASP A 291 23.69 19.90 8.43
CA ASP A 291 24.12 20.04 9.82
C ASP A 291 22.94 20.29 10.78
N HIS A 292 22.91 21.41 11.52
CA HIS A 292 21.86 21.75 12.48
C HIS A 292 21.03 22.97 12.03
N ALA A 293 21.00 23.25 10.72
CA ALA A 293 20.29 24.40 10.16
C ALA A 293 18.79 24.39 10.49
N VAL A 294 18.23 25.56 10.79
CA VAL A 294 16.81 25.72 11.14
C VAL A 294 16.14 26.77 10.25
N ILE A 295 15.02 26.39 9.65
CA ILE A 295 14.08 27.32 9.01
C ILE A 295 12.76 27.24 9.76
N GLU A 296 12.33 28.37 10.35
CA GLU A 296 11.13 28.41 11.17
C GLU A 296 10.29 29.63 10.81
N ALA A 297 9.03 29.40 10.45
CA ALA A 297 8.02 30.44 10.33
C ALA A 297 7.14 30.45 11.60
N PHE A 298 6.96 31.61 12.19
CA PHE A 298 6.06 31.80 13.34
C PHE A 298 4.62 32.04 12.87
N ASP A 299 3.66 31.90 13.80
CA ASP A 299 2.23 32.03 13.48
C ASP A 299 1.90 33.32 12.72
N GLY A 300 1.32 33.15 11.53
CA GLY A 300 0.94 34.24 10.64
C GLY A 300 2.04 34.73 9.69
N ASP A 301 3.28 34.28 9.85
CA ASP A 301 4.39 34.57 8.94
C ASP A 301 4.59 33.45 7.91
N THR A 302 5.17 33.79 6.77
CA THR A 302 5.67 32.82 5.79
C THR A 302 7.14 33.08 5.51
N VAL A 303 7.94 32.01 5.50
CA VAL A 303 9.36 32.08 5.11
C VAL A 303 9.52 31.49 3.72
N HIS A 304 10.00 32.29 2.77
CA HIS A 304 10.34 31.84 1.42
C HIS A 304 11.85 31.81 1.24
N VAL A 305 12.42 30.65 0.97
CA VAL A 305 13.83 30.48 0.62
C VAL A 305 13.93 30.03 -0.82
N ARG A 306 14.57 30.87 -1.63
CA ARG A 306 14.79 30.59 -3.05
C ARG A 306 16.29 30.53 -3.32
N GLY A 307 16.75 29.44 -3.91
CA GLY A 307 18.15 29.24 -4.22
C GLY A 307 18.58 29.78 -5.60
N PRO A 308 19.82 29.49 -6.02
CA PRO A 308 20.71 28.50 -5.39
C PRO A 308 21.24 28.97 -4.03
N LYS A 309 21.16 28.13 -2.98
CA LYS A 309 21.61 28.49 -1.63
C LYS A 309 21.95 27.26 -0.79
N VAL A 310 23.00 27.36 0.03
CA VAL A 310 23.35 26.37 1.07
C VAL A 310 23.09 27.02 2.43
N ILE A 311 22.44 26.29 3.33
CA ILE A 311 22.13 26.69 4.70
C ILE A 311 22.64 25.57 5.60
N ASN A 312 23.71 25.81 6.36
CA ASN A 312 24.42 24.76 7.10
C ASN A 312 24.89 25.25 8.47
N GLY A 313 25.67 24.42 9.17
CA GLY A 313 26.10 24.67 10.54
C GLY A 313 24.92 24.91 11.48
N GLU A 314 24.92 26.08 12.13
CA GLU A 314 23.91 26.53 13.12
C GLU A 314 23.05 27.68 12.56
N GLU A 315 22.99 27.84 11.23
CA GLU A 315 22.20 28.91 10.61
C GLU A 315 20.72 28.80 10.96
N ARG A 316 20.11 29.92 11.36
CA ARG A 316 18.69 30.01 11.70
C ARG A 316 18.00 31.09 10.88
N ILE A 317 17.09 30.67 10.00
CA ILE A 317 16.27 31.54 9.17
C ILE A 317 14.87 31.60 9.76
N THR A 318 14.49 32.78 10.27
CA THR A 318 13.13 33.02 10.79
C THR A 318 12.33 34.04 9.99
N ARG A 319 12.84 34.44 8.83
CA ARG A 319 12.23 35.40 7.91
C ARG A 319 12.77 35.18 6.50
N THR A 320 11.96 35.49 5.50
CA THR A 320 12.36 35.44 4.09
C THR A 320 13.69 36.20 3.85
N PRO A 321 14.75 35.54 3.37
CA PRO A 321 15.98 36.20 3.00
C PRO A 321 15.72 37.21 1.88
N LEU A 322 16.13 38.47 2.08
CA LEU A 322 16.06 39.48 1.03
C LEU A 322 17.12 39.17 -0.04
N ALA A 323 16.71 39.11 -1.30
CA ALA A 323 17.61 38.84 -2.42
C ALA A 323 18.79 39.84 -2.45
N GLY A 324 20.02 39.33 -2.52
CA GLY A 324 21.23 40.14 -2.72
C GLY A 324 22.00 40.55 -1.45
N LEU A 325 21.67 40.00 -0.28
CA LEU A 325 22.51 40.07 0.91
C LEU A 325 23.05 38.66 1.22
N PHE A 326 24.38 38.56 1.16
CA PHE A 326 25.25 37.38 1.29
C PHE A 326 25.55 36.65 -0.01
#